data_AF-A0A1I8B252-F1
#
_entry.id   AF-A0A1I8B252-F1
#
_cell.length_a   1.000
_cell.length_b   1.000
_cell.length_c   1.000
_cell.angle_alpha   90.00
_cell.angle_beta   90.00
_cell.angle_gamma   90.00
#
_symmetry.space_group_name_H-M   'P 1'
#
loop_
_entity.id
_entity.type
_entity.pdbx_description
1 polymer ?
#
loop_
_entity_poly.entity_id
_entity_poly.type
_entity_poly.pdbx_seq_one_letter_code
_entity_poly.pdbx_strand_id
1 'polypeptide(L)'
;MADNNSCKCFRRILPPYRRNIVFVLCGMQILFFTIILSIHQAFWNLSTKIFPVAYQMFDDTRNRDTEFSWNKTSRQQLDRYQVQLAVSWVISCVGICISMLCIIPEFCTVEVASDEEVDLCIRQPSIAKILTPLLFLCNFLLAACLITEWVEFPLFDNLFHNLFYGAIKEEAYLTNFEDKLNCVSDEDKEGKRERKYKFKKKLE
;
A
#
# COMPACT_ATOMS: atom_id res chain seq x y z
N MET A 1 33.76 -37.09 32.93
CA MET A 1 34.27 -36.36 31.74
C MET A 1 33.29 -36.63 30.61
N ALA A 2 32.33 -35.72 30.40
CA ALA A 2 31.36 -35.81 29.31
C ALA A 2 31.20 -34.40 28.72
N ASP A 3 31.06 -34.38 27.40
CA ASP A 3 31.24 -33.27 26.48
C ASP A 3 30.46 -31.99 26.80
N ASN A 4 31.19 -30.88 26.97
CA ASN A 4 30.64 -29.54 27.14
C ASN A 4 30.88 -28.63 25.90
N ASN A 5 31.22 -29.23 24.75
CA ASN A 5 31.63 -28.51 23.54
C ASN A 5 30.49 -28.22 22.55
N SER A 6 29.32 -28.84 22.72
CA SER A 6 28.20 -28.64 21.79
C SER A 6 27.49 -27.28 21.94
N CYS A 7 27.63 -26.62 23.11
CA CYS A 7 26.89 -25.38 23.41
C CYS A 7 27.57 -24.09 22.89
N LYS A 8 28.82 -24.17 22.38
CA LYS A 8 29.55 -22.98 21.87
C LYS A 8 29.30 -22.68 20.40
N CYS A 9 28.92 -23.68 19.59
CA CYS A 9 28.71 -23.49 18.15
C CYS A 9 27.39 -22.76 17.85
N PHE A 10 26.34 -23.05 18.62
CA PHE A 10 25.02 -22.41 18.43
C PHE A 10 25.00 -20.92 18.81
N ARG A 11 25.91 -20.47 19.70
CA ARG A 11 26.09 -19.05 20.02
C ARG A 11 26.73 -18.22 18.89
N ARG A 12 27.16 -18.84 17.79
CA ARG A 12 27.63 -18.15 16.58
C ARG A 12 26.59 -18.12 15.45
N ILE A 13 25.50 -18.88 15.57
CA ILE A 13 24.40 -18.91 14.58
C ILE A 13 23.36 -17.82 14.87
N LEU A 14 23.29 -17.29 16.10
CA LEU A 14 22.57 -16.06 16.46
C LEU A 14 23.56 -14.97 16.90
N PRO A 15 23.31 -13.69 16.58
CA PRO A 15 24.26 -12.89 15.82
C PRO A 15 25.26 -12.11 16.68
N PRO A 16 26.55 -12.12 16.31
CA PRO A 16 27.36 -10.92 16.19
C PRO A 16 27.15 -10.39 14.77
N TYR A 17 26.27 -9.40 14.60
CA TYR A 17 25.97 -8.83 13.29
C TYR A 17 27.23 -8.21 12.67
N ARG A 18 27.61 -8.65 11.46
CA ARG A 18 28.48 -7.81 10.61
C ARG A 18 27.61 -6.66 10.12
N ARG A 19 27.95 -5.42 10.49
CA ARG A 19 27.23 -4.18 10.16
C ARG A 19 26.71 -4.15 8.71
N ASN A 20 27.55 -4.55 7.77
CA ASN A 20 27.24 -4.53 6.34
C ASN A 20 26.11 -5.50 5.95
N ILE A 21 25.97 -6.66 6.61
CA ILE A 21 24.93 -7.66 6.28
C ILE A 21 23.56 -7.18 6.75
N VAL A 22 23.49 -6.61 7.96
CA VAL A 22 22.24 -6.04 8.49
C VAL A 22 21.78 -4.88 7.64
N PHE A 23 22.71 -4.01 7.26
CA PHE A 23 22.41 -2.88 6.40
C PHE A 23 21.85 -3.31 5.04
N VAL A 24 22.48 -4.28 4.37
CA VAL A 24 21.98 -4.76 3.08
C VAL A 24 20.61 -5.44 3.23
N LEU A 25 20.43 -6.33 4.21
CA LEU A 25 19.17 -7.05 4.40
C LEU A 25 18.03 -6.10 4.80
N CYS A 26 18.22 -5.27 5.83
CA CYS A 26 17.19 -4.33 6.28
C CYS A 26 16.97 -3.21 5.25
N GLY A 27 18.01 -2.79 4.53
CA GLY A 27 17.89 -1.79 3.45
C GLY A 27 17.05 -2.31 2.29
N MET A 28 17.33 -3.53 1.81
CA MET A 28 16.50 -4.19 0.79
C MET A 28 15.07 -4.39 1.26
N GLN A 29 14.89 -4.72 2.54
CA GLN A 29 13.59 -4.87 3.17
C GLN A 29 12.78 -3.57 3.16
N ILE A 30 13.41 -2.42 3.47
CA ILE A 30 12.77 -1.10 3.40
C ILE A 30 12.35 -0.79 1.97
N LEU A 31 13.21 -1.05 0.98
CA LEU A 31 12.85 -0.83 -0.42
C LEU A 31 11.64 -1.67 -0.82
N PHE A 32 11.63 -2.96 -0.46
CA PHE A 32 10.51 -3.85 -0.73
C PHE A 32 9.21 -3.33 -0.10
N PHE A 33 9.21 -3.01 1.19
CA PHE A 33 8.03 -2.46 1.86
C PHE A 33 7.58 -1.13 1.25
N THR A 34 8.50 -0.27 0.83
CA THR A 34 8.18 1.04 0.25
C THR A 34 7.54 0.90 -1.13
N ILE A 35 8.03 -0.03 -1.96
CA ILE A 35 7.41 -0.31 -3.27
C ILE A 35 5.99 -0.81 -3.07
N ILE A 36 5.80 -1.81 -2.20
CA ILE A 36 4.46 -2.35 -1.90
C ILE A 36 3.55 -1.25 -1.35
N LEU A 37 4.03 -0.46 -0.39
CA LEU A 37 3.28 0.66 0.18
C LEU A 37 2.82 1.68 -0.87
N SER A 38 3.71 2.05 -1.81
CA SER A 38 3.41 3.05 -2.83
C SER A 38 2.36 2.56 -3.84
N ILE A 39 2.44 1.29 -4.25
CA ILE A 39 1.44 0.65 -5.09
C ILE A 39 0.07 0.64 -4.39
N HIS A 40 0.02 0.17 -3.14
CA HIS A 40 -1.21 0.12 -2.35
C HIS A 40 -1.82 1.51 -2.15
N GLN A 41 -1.00 2.53 -1.89
CA GLN A 41 -1.45 3.92 -1.76
C GLN A 41 -2.10 4.42 -3.06
N ALA A 42 -1.51 4.12 -4.22
CA ALA A 42 -2.05 4.52 -5.51
C ALA A 42 -3.42 3.86 -5.79
N PHE A 43 -3.53 2.54 -5.56
CA PHE A 43 -4.79 1.81 -5.72
C PHE A 43 -5.87 2.25 -4.72
N TRP A 44 -5.48 2.53 -3.48
CA TRP A 44 -6.41 3.06 -2.47
C TRP A 44 -6.97 4.43 -2.88
N ASN A 45 -6.10 5.36 -3.31
CA ASN A 45 -6.51 6.68 -3.79
C ASN A 45 -7.43 6.60 -5.02
N LEU A 46 -7.21 5.61 -5.89
CA LEU A 46 -8.06 5.39 -7.06
C LEU A 46 -9.43 4.83 -6.65
N SER A 47 -9.44 3.75 -5.86
CA SER A 47 -10.68 3.08 -5.45
C SER A 47 -11.60 3.99 -4.64
N THR A 48 -11.05 4.80 -3.73
CA THR A 48 -11.82 5.76 -2.91
C THR A 48 -12.51 6.85 -3.74
N LYS A 49 -11.99 7.16 -4.93
CA LYS A 49 -12.60 8.10 -5.88
C LYS A 49 -13.62 7.41 -6.78
N ILE A 50 -13.27 6.24 -7.32
CA ILE A 50 -14.07 5.52 -8.33
C ILE A 50 -15.27 4.81 -7.70
N PHE A 51 -15.07 4.04 -6.64
CA PHE A 51 -16.13 3.22 -6.04
C PHE A 51 -17.37 3.98 -5.60
N PRO A 52 -17.32 5.16 -4.96
CA PRO A 52 -18.56 5.86 -4.59
C PRO A 52 -19.38 6.30 -5.80
N VAL A 53 -18.73 6.68 -6.91
CA VAL A 53 -19.44 7.04 -8.15
C VAL A 53 -20.01 5.79 -8.81
N ALA A 54 -19.22 4.71 -8.88
CA ALA A 54 -19.67 3.42 -9.42
C ALA A 54 -20.84 2.83 -8.62
N TYR A 55 -20.83 2.92 -7.29
CA TYR A 55 -21.92 2.44 -6.44
C TYR A 55 -23.23 3.21 -6.69
N GLN A 56 -23.15 4.54 -6.86
CA GLN A 56 -24.32 5.34 -7.24
C GLN A 56 -24.86 4.92 -8.61
N MET A 57 -23.97 4.74 -9.59
CA MET A 57 -24.33 4.25 -10.92
C MET A 57 -24.98 2.86 -10.89
N PHE A 58 -24.49 1.94 -10.05
CA PHE A 58 -25.06 0.60 -9.89
C PHE A 58 -26.42 0.61 -9.17
N ASP A 59 -26.57 1.45 -8.14
CA ASP A 59 -27.84 1.65 -7.44
C ASP A 59 -28.90 2.22 -8.40
N ASP A 60 -28.54 3.20 -9.23
CA ASP A 60 -29.42 3.79 -10.24
C ASP A 60 -29.80 2.81 -11.35
N THR A 61 -28.84 2.03 -11.83
CA THR A 61 -29.09 0.99 -12.85
C THR A 61 -30.08 -0.04 -12.29
N ARG A 62 -29.88 -0.51 -11.06
CA ARG A 62 -30.77 -1.47 -10.40
C ARG A 62 -32.20 -0.96 -10.27
N ASN A 63 -32.38 0.34 -10.04
CA ASN A 63 -33.71 0.94 -9.92
C ASN A 63 -34.46 1.01 -11.26
N ARG A 64 -33.73 1.00 -12.38
CA ARG A 64 -34.27 1.16 -13.73
C ARG A 64 -34.36 -0.16 -14.50
N ASP A 65 -33.45 -1.08 -14.23
CA ASP A 65 -33.39 -2.40 -14.85
C ASP A 65 -33.46 -3.49 -13.78
N THR A 66 -34.53 -4.29 -13.85
CA THR A 66 -34.78 -5.41 -12.92
C THR A 66 -33.89 -6.62 -13.18
N GLU A 67 -33.24 -6.74 -14.34
CA GLU A 67 -32.32 -7.83 -14.66
C GLU A 67 -30.90 -7.57 -14.11
N PHE A 68 -30.60 -6.34 -13.68
CA PHE A 68 -29.29 -5.97 -13.16
C PHE A 68 -29.08 -6.46 -11.71
N SER A 69 -28.15 -7.41 -11.53
CA SER A 69 -27.90 -8.10 -10.26
C SER A 69 -26.90 -7.36 -9.34
N TRP A 70 -27.29 -6.17 -8.85
CA TRP A 70 -26.52 -5.44 -7.84
C TRP A 70 -27.03 -5.71 -6.41
N ASN A 71 -26.26 -6.46 -5.63
CA ASN A 71 -26.64 -6.91 -4.29
C ASN A 71 -25.68 -6.42 -3.20
N LYS A 72 -26.16 -6.42 -1.94
CA LYS A 72 -25.35 -6.07 -0.76
C LYS A 72 -24.09 -6.93 -0.63
N THR A 73 -24.15 -8.18 -1.06
CA THR A 73 -23.02 -9.12 -1.06
C THR A 73 -21.92 -8.69 -2.02
N SER A 74 -22.27 -8.27 -3.24
CA SER A 74 -21.31 -7.76 -4.24
C SER A 74 -20.62 -6.49 -3.74
N ARG A 75 -21.39 -5.60 -3.09
CA ARG A 75 -20.84 -4.41 -2.44
C ARG A 75 -19.85 -4.75 -1.33
N GLN A 76 -20.19 -5.71 -0.47
CA GLN A 76 -19.29 -6.17 0.59
C GLN A 76 -17.99 -6.78 0.05
N GLN A 77 -18.03 -7.44 -1.11
CA GLN A 77 -16.83 -7.98 -1.77
C GLN A 77 -15.90 -6.84 -2.25
N LEU A 78 -16.45 -5.79 -2.85
CA LEU A 78 -15.68 -4.60 -3.27
C LEU A 78 -15.13 -3.80 -2.07
N ASP A 79 -15.92 -3.67 -1.00
CA ASP A 79 -15.48 -3.02 0.23
C ASP A 79 -14.37 -3.84 0.94
N ARG A 80 -14.44 -5.17 0.89
CA ARG A 80 -13.39 -6.06 1.40
C ARG A 80 -12.06 -5.85 0.67
N TYR A 81 -12.10 -5.64 -0.65
CA TYR A 81 -10.91 -5.32 -1.43
C TYR A 81 -10.23 -4.03 -0.94
N GLN A 82 -11.00 -2.97 -0.65
CA GLN A 82 -10.45 -1.76 -0.04
C GLN A 82 -9.79 -2.08 1.31
N VAL A 83 -10.49 -2.77 2.21
CA VAL A 83 -9.96 -3.10 3.54
C VAL A 83 -8.64 -3.89 3.44
N GLN A 84 -8.52 -4.83 2.50
CA GLN A 84 -7.28 -5.56 2.27
C GLN A 84 -6.12 -4.63 1.89
N LEU A 85 -6.35 -3.72 0.94
CA LEU A 85 -5.33 -2.73 0.56
C LEU A 85 -4.87 -1.88 1.75
N ALA A 86 -5.80 -1.46 2.61
CA ALA A 86 -5.48 -0.69 3.81
C ALA A 86 -4.68 -1.51 4.84
N VAL A 87 -5.01 -2.79 5.03
CA VAL A 87 -4.26 -3.68 5.94
C VAL A 87 -2.83 -3.88 5.45
N SER A 88 -2.63 -4.19 4.17
CA SER A 88 -1.31 -4.34 3.55
C SER A 88 -0.48 -3.06 3.64
N TRP A 89 -1.13 -1.89 3.52
CA TRP A 89 -0.52 -0.59 3.72
C TRP A 89 -0.03 -0.39 5.16
N VAL A 90 -0.86 -0.68 6.17
CA VAL A 90 -0.48 -0.54 7.59
C VAL A 90 0.68 -1.46 7.94
N ILE A 91 0.63 -2.73 7.50
CA ILE A 91 1.71 -3.69 7.75
C ILE A 91 3.02 -3.20 7.12
N SER A 92 2.96 -2.65 5.92
CA SER A 92 4.14 -2.10 5.24
C SER A 92 4.73 -0.89 5.99
N CYS A 93 3.89 0.03 6.48
CA CYS A 93 4.33 1.15 7.33
C CYS A 93 5.04 0.66 8.60
N VAL A 94 4.43 -0.27 9.33
CA VAL A 94 5.02 -0.85 10.55
C VAL A 94 6.33 -1.57 10.24
N GLY A 95 6.40 -2.32 9.14
CA GLY A 95 7.61 -3.00 8.68
C GLY A 95 8.75 -2.03 8.37
N ILE A 96 8.46 -0.88 7.74
CA ILE A 96 9.45 0.18 7.49
C ILE A 96 9.95 0.76 8.81
N CYS A 97 9.06 1.12 9.74
CA CYS A 97 9.45 1.67 11.03
C CYS A 97 10.36 0.71 11.82
N ILE A 98 10.01 -0.57 11.88
CA ILE A 98 10.82 -1.60 12.52
C ILE A 98 12.18 -1.75 11.83
N SER A 99 12.20 -1.77 10.50
CA SER A 99 13.45 -1.88 9.73
C SER A 99 14.36 -0.65 9.93
N MET A 100 13.79 0.56 10.03
CA MET A 100 14.54 1.77 10.37
C MET A 100 15.13 1.70 11.78
N LEU A 101 14.35 1.22 12.76
CA LEU A 101 14.83 1.01 14.13
C LEU A 101 15.95 -0.04 14.21
N CYS A 102 16.01 -1.01 13.29
CA CYS A 102 17.14 -1.95 13.18
C CYS A 102 18.41 -1.27 12.63
N ILE A 103 18.28 -0.31 11.70
CA ILE A 103 19.41 0.29 10.99
C ILE A 103 20.04 1.44 11.78
N ILE A 104 19.24 2.37 12.33
CA ILE A 104 19.72 3.59 13.00
C ILE A 104 20.80 3.30 14.07
N PRO A 105 20.66 2.29 14.95
CA PRO A 105 21.64 2.03 16.01
C PRO A 105 23.01 1.58 15.48
N GLU A 106 23.09 1.06 14.26
CA GLU A 106 24.35 0.62 13.65
C GLU A 106 25.16 1.79 13.07
N PHE A 107 24.54 2.95 12.84
CA PHE A 107 25.17 4.14 12.24
C PHE A 107 25.30 5.34 13.18
N CYS A 108 24.47 5.44 14.22
CA CYS A 108 24.62 6.47 15.24
C CYS A 108 25.69 6.04 16.25
N THR A 109 26.96 6.36 16.00
CA THR A 109 27.97 6.42 17.06
C THR A 109 27.96 7.85 17.61
N VAL A 110 27.49 8.03 18.84
CA VAL A 110 27.60 9.34 19.51
C VAL A 110 29.03 9.46 20.03
N GLU A 111 29.86 10.27 19.38
CA GLU A 111 31.14 10.68 19.94
C GLU A 111 30.88 11.63 21.11
N VAL A 112 30.96 11.10 22.33
CA VAL A 112 31.00 11.94 23.54
C VAL A 112 32.45 12.43 23.69
N ALA A 113 32.62 13.71 24.02
CA ALA A 113 33.92 14.41 24.11
C ALA A 113 34.86 13.95 25.24
N SER A 114 34.72 12.72 25.72
CA SER A 114 35.64 12.04 26.63
C SER A 114 35.80 10.62 26.13
N ASP A 115 37.03 10.09 26.13
CA ASP A 115 37.49 8.78 25.59
C ASP A 115 36.75 7.50 26.05
N GLU A 116 35.54 7.60 26.59
CA GLU A 116 34.63 6.49 26.85
C GLU A 116 33.57 6.42 25.74
N GLU A 117 33.69 5.42 24.87
CA GLU A 117 32.64 5.03 23.93
C GLU A 117 31.38 4.61 24.71
N VAL A 118 30.41 5.51 24.87
CA VAL A 118 29.12 5.15 25.45
C VAL A 118 28.32 4.42 24.38
N ASP A 119 28.34 3.09 24.43
CA ASP A 119 27.44 2.26 23.63
C ASP A 119 25.98 2.70 23.91
N LEU A 120 25.29 3.24 22.89
CA LEU A 120 23.86 3.50 22.98
C LEU A 120 23.15 2.27 23.54
N CYS A 121 22.21 2.48 24.48
CA CYS A 121 21.40 1.41 25.08
C CYS A 121 20.69 0.48 24.08
N ILE A 122 20.61 0.87 22.80
CA ILE A 122 20.03 0.08 21.71
C ILE A 122 20.99 -1.02 21.20
N ARG A 123 22.29 -0.92 21.47
CA ARG A 123 23.26 -2.00 21.23
C ARG A 123 23.14 -3.15 22.25
N GLN A 124 22.10 -3.14 23.10
CA GLN A 124 21.81 -4.28 23.93
C GLN A 124 21.32 -5.47 23.07
N PRO A 125 21.95 -6.65 23.18
CA PRO A 125 21.54 -7.84 22.44
C PRO A 125 20.12 -8.30 22.77
N SER A 126 19.51 -7.76 23.83
CA SER A 126 18.12 -8.02 24.22
C SER A 126 17.10 -7.40 23.27
N ILE A 127 17.34 -6.17 22.77
CA ILE A 127 16.41 -5.48 21.87
C ILE A 127 16.43 -6.14 20.48
N ALA A 128 17.63 -6.48 19.98
CA ALA A 128 17.78 -7.18 18.71
C ALA A 128 17.07 -8.56 18.70
N LYS A 129 17.07 -9.27 19.84
CA LYS A 129 16.35 -10.56 20.00
C LYS A 129 14.83 -10.41 19.91
N ILE A 130 14.27 -9.23 20.21
CA ILE A 130 12.83 -8.96 20.13
C ILE A 130 12.49 -8.39 18.73
N LEU A 131 13.33 -7.50 18.22
CA LEU A 131 13.08 -6.80 16.96
C LEU A 131 13.19 -7.72 15.74
N THR A 132 14.12 -8.70 15.78
CA THR A 132 14.30 -9.69 14.71
C THR A 132 13.06 -10.57 14.48
N PRO A 133 12.51 -11.30 15.47
CA PRO A 133 11.31 -12.10 15.27
C PRO A 133 10.09 -11.24 14.90
N LEU A 134 10.02 -10.01 15.40
CA LEU A 134 8.96 -9.06 15.01
C LEU A 134 9.05 -8.69 13.52
N LEU A 135 10.24 -8.43 13.01
CA LEU A 135 10.45 -8.16 11.59
C LEU A 135 10.10 -9.37 10.71
N PHE A 136 10.46 -10.59 11.14
CA PHE A 136 10.04 -11.81 10.45
C PHE A 136 8.52 -11.99 10.47
N LEU A 137 7.86 -11.67 11.59
CA LEU A 137 6.40 -11.72 11.69
C LEU A 137 5.76 -10.72 10.72
N CYS A 138 6.24 -9.47 10.65
CA CYS A 138 5.75 -8.49 9.68
C CYS A 138 5.91 -8.95 8.23
N ASN A 139 7.04 -9.58 7.91
CA ASN A 139 7.27 -10.19 6.59
C ASN A 139 6.28 -11.31 6.28
N PHE A 140 6.05 -12.20 7.24
CA PHE A 140 5.11 -13.30 7.08
C PHE A 140 3.67 -12.79 6.89
N LEU A 141 3.25 -11.80 7.68
CA LEU A 141 1.94 -11.19 7.56
C LEU A 141 1.77 -10.48 6.20
N LEU A 142 2.78 -9.72 5.75
CA LEU A 142 2.71 -9.09 4.44
C LEU A 142 2.65 -10.13 3.31
N ALA A 143 3.45 -11.19 3.37
CA ALA A 143 3.41 -12.26 2.39
C ALA A 143 2.03 -12.94 2.33
N ALA A 144 1.41 -13.20 3.50
CA ALA A 144 0.06 -13.75 3.56
C ALA A 144 -0.96 -12.80 2.91
N CYS A 145 -0.89 -11.50 3.21
CA CYS A 145 -1.77 -10.50 2.59
C CYS A 145 -1.61 -10.47 1.07
N LEU A 146 -0.37 -10.40 0.56
CA LEU A 146 -0.10 -10.39 -0.88
C LEU A 146 -0.59 -11.67 -1.57
N ILE A 147 -0.47 -12.83 -0.92
CA ILE A 147 -1.02 -14.09 -1.45
C ILE A 147 -2.55 -14.04 -1.51
N THR A 148 -3.20 -13.54 -0.46
CA THR A 148 -4.67 -13.41 -0.48
C THR A 148 -5.14 -12.44 -1.55
N GLU A 149 -4.46 -11.31 -1.72
CA GLU A 149 -4.75 -10.35 -2.79
C GLU A 149 -4.54 -10.98 -4.16
N TRP A 150 -3.43 -11.71 -4.37
CA TRP A 150 -3.15 -12.38 -5.64
C TRP A 150 -4.26 -13.37 -6.04
N VAL A 151 -4.82 -14.10 -5.07
CA VAL A 151 -5.88 -15.09 -5.32
C VAL A 151 -7.24 -14.42 -5.53
N GLU A 152 -7.57 -13.40 -4.74
CA GLU A 152 -8.90 -12.77 -4.78
C GLU A 152 -9.01 -11.65 -5.82
N PHE A 153 -7.90 -11.06 -6.29
CA PHE A 153 -7.89 -9.95 -7.24
C PHE A 153 -8.66 -10.24 -8.54
N PRO A 154 -8.48 -11.40 -9.22
CA PRO A 154 -9.25 -11.71 -10.43
C PRO A 154 -10.75 -11.78 -10.18
N LEU A 155 -11.18 -12.17 -8.98
CA LEU A 155 -12.59 -12.24 -8.63
C LEU A 155 -13.19 -10.83 -8.50
N PHE A 156 -12.50 -9.94 -7.77
CA PHE A 156 -12.96 -8.56 -7.58
C PHE A 156 -12.93 -7.76 -8.89
N ASP A 157 -11.88 -7.93 -9.67
CA ASP A 157 -11.72 -7.24 -10.95
C ASP A 157 -12.82 -7.64 -11.94
N ASN A 158 -13.07 -8.94 -12.10
CA ASN A 158 -14.15 -9.43 -12.97
C ASN A 158 -15.53 -8.99 -12.47
N LEU A 159 -15.76 -9.02 -11.15
CA LEU A 159 -17.02 -8.55 -10.57
C LEU A 159 -17.26 -7.07 -10.89
N PHE A 160 -16.25 -6.23 -10.67
CA PHE A 160 -16.34 -4.79 -10.96
C PHE A 160 -16.59 -4.54 -12.44
N HIS A 161 -15.81 -5.16 -13.32
CA HIS A 161 -15.93 -4.95 -14.76
C HIS A 161 -17.26 -5.46 -15.33
N ASN A 162 -17.77 -6.59 -14.85
CA ASN A 162 -19.07 -7.11 -15.27
C ASN A 162 -20.21 -6.16 -14.84
N LEU A 163 -20.17 -5.67 -13.61
CA LEU A 163 -21.15 -4.68 -13.12
C LEU A 163 -21.03 -3.36 -13.91
N PHE A 164 -19.81 -2.91 -14.19
CA PHE A 164 -19.56 -1.68 -14.94
C PHE A 164 -19.96 -1.78 -16.42
N TYR A 165 -19.82 -2.94 -17.05
CA TYR A 165 -20.28 -3.17 -18.41
C TYR A 165 -21.81 -3.24 -18.51
N GLY A 166 -22.45 -3.87 -17.52
CA GLY A 166 -23.91 -3.99 -17.46
C GLY A 166 -24.62 -2.73 -16.96
N ALA A 167 -23.90 -1.76 -16.40
CA ALA A 167 -24.50 -0.55 -15.84
C ALA A 167 -24.80 0.51 -16.93
N ILE A 168 -25.88 1.27 -16.71
CA ILE A 168 -26.28 2.37 -17.59
C ILE A 168 -25.31 3.54 -17.41
N LYS A 169 -24.59 3.89 -18.48
CA LYS A 169 -23.58 4.96 -18.49
C LYS A 169 -24.20 6.28 -18.89
N GLU A 170 -24.62 7.05 -17.90
CA GLU A 170 -25.06 8.44 -18.13
C GLU A 170 -23.86 9.39 -18.10
N GLU A 171 -23.96 10.47 -18.90
CA GLU A 171 -22.93 11.51 -19.00
C GLU A 171 -22.61 12.15 -17.64
N ALA A 172 -23.61 12.31 -16.77
CA ALA A 172 -23.42 12.82 -15.41
C ALA A 172 -22.44 11.99 -14.57
N TYR A 173 -22.37 10.67 -14.78
CA TYR A 173 -21.40 9.81 -14.10
C TYR A 173 -20.00 9.98 -14.69
N LEU A 174 -19.88 10.13 -16.02
CA LEU A 174 -18.61 10.42 -16.68
C LEU A 174 -18.02 11.75 -16.21
N THR A 175 -18.81 12.83 -16.17
CA THR A 175 -18.36 14.14 -15.65
C THR A 175 -17.90 14.03 -14.19
N ASN A 176 -18.63 13.29 -13.35
CA ASN A 176 -18.23 13.06 -11.96
C ASN A 176 -16.93 12.25 -11.83
N PHE A 177 -16.67 11.30 -12.72
CA PHE A 177 -15.39 10.60 -12.77
C PHE A 177 -14.26 11.54 -13.19
N GLU A 178 -14.48 12.37 -14.20
CA GLU A 178 -13.51 13.36 -14.68
C GLU A 178 -13.13 14.36 -13.59
N ASP A 179 -14.13 14.91 -12.89
CA ASP A 179 -13.92 15.83 -11.77
C ASP A 179 -13.12 15.17 -10.63
N LYS A 180 -13.47 13.94 -10.24
CA LYS A 180 -12.77 13.24 -9.15
C LYS A 180 -11.37 12.77 -9.51
N LEU A 181 -11.17 12.35 -10.76
CA LEU A 181 -9.87 11.92 -11.29
C LEU A 181 -9.00 13.09 -11.76
N ASN A 182 -9.56 14.31 -11.78
CA ASN A 182 -8.92 15.51 -12.32
C ASN A 182 -8.46 15.30 -13.77
N CYS A 183 -9.27 14.57 -14.54
CA CYS A 183 -9.05 14.34 -15.95
C CYS A 183 -9.69 15.50 -16.72
N VAL A 184 -8.90 16.22 -17.52
CA VAL A 184 -9.45 17.18 -18.47
C VAL A 184 -9.73 16.41 -19.76
N SER A 185 -11.01 16.15 -20.04
CA SER A 185 -11.43 15.60 -21.32
C SER A 185 -11.05 16.56 -22.46
N ASP A 186 -10.65 16.03 -23.61
CA ASP A 186 -10.33 16.87 -24.77
C ASP A 186 -11.57 17.64 -25.28
N GLU A 187 -12.79 17.14 -25.02
CA GLU A 187 -14.05 17.85 -25.36
C GLU A 187 -14.22 19.18 -24.58
N ASP A 188 -13.73 19.25 -23.35
CA ASP A 188 -13.72 20.50 -22.55
C ASP A 188 -12.78 21.57 -23.11
N LYS A 189 -11.78 21.17 -23.91
CA LYS A 189 -10.91 22.12 -24.61
C LYS A 189 -11.63 22.72 -25.82
N GLU A 190 -12.54 21.99 -26.46
CA GLU A 190 -13.31 22.49 -27.60
C GLU A 190 -14.32 23.56 -27.16
N GLY A 191 -15.08 23.33 -26.09
CA GLY A 191 -16.01 24.33 -25.53
C GLY A 191 -15.33 25.59 -24.97
N LYS A 192 -14.08 25.50 -24.52
CA LYS A 192 -13.26 26.67 -24.13
C LYS A 192 -12.67 27.40 -25.33
N ARG A 193 -12.30 26.71 -26.41
CA ARG A 193 -11.88 27.33 -27.68
C ARG A 193 -13.03 28.11 -28.31
N GLU A 194 -14.22 27.52 -28.42
CA GLU A 194 -15.38 28.21 -29.02
C GLU A 194 -15.77 29.48 -28.26
N ARG A 195 -15.76 29.45 -26.92
CA ARG A 195 -16.01 30.64 -26.09
C ARG A 195 -14.96 31.73 -26.32
N LYS A 196 -13.67 31.37 -26.47
CA LYS A 196 -12.61 32.34 -26.81
C LYS A 196 -12.78 32.92 -28.22
N TYR A 197 -13.15 32.12 -29.22
CA TYR A 197 -13.40 32.61 -30.57
C TYR A 197 -14.65 33.50 -30.66
N LYS A 198 -15.75 33.15 -29.98
CA LYS A 198 -16.95 34.02 -29.88
C LYS A 198 -16.65 35.34 -29.19
N PHE A 199 -15.81 35.34 -28.15
CA PHE A 199 -15.44 36.57 -27.46
C PHE A 199 -14.56 37.46 -28.33
N LYS A 200 -13.59 36.88 -29.04
CA LYS A 200 -12.68 37.61 -29.93
C LYS A 200 -13.41 38.21 -31.14
N LYS A 201 -14.37 37.49 -31.73
CA LYS A 201 -15.21 37.98 -32.84
C LYS A 201 -16.25 39.03 -32.43
N LYS A 202 -16.46 39.26 -31.12
CA LYS A 202 -17.30 40.34 -30.58
C LYS A 202 -16.51 41.62 -30.31
N LEU A 203 -15.18 41.55 -30.39
CA LEU A 203 -14.23 42.63 -30.11
C LEU A 203 -13.56 43.16 -31.39
N GLU A 204 -13.82 42.54 -32.55
CA GLU A 204 -13.51 43.03 -33.90
C GLU A 204 -14.80 43.54 -34.56
#